data_AF-A0A9N8JAB3-F1
#
_entry.id   AF-A0A9N8JAB3-F1
#
_cell.length_a   1.000
_cell.length_b   1.000
_cell.length_c   1.000
_cell.angle_alpha   90.00
_cell.angle_beta   90.00
_cell.angle_gamma   90.00
#
_symmetry.space_group_name_H-M   'P 1'
#
loop_
_entity.id
_entity.type
_entity.pdbx_description
1 polymer ?
#
loop_
_entity_poly.entity_id
_entity_poly.type
_entity_poly.pdbx_seq_one_letter_code
_entity_poly.pdbx_strand_id
1 'polypeptide(L)'
;MIEDLWKYEQQWLAHKPQDVRFLLHKDIFSQYILPRMSTVLLDWDNESDGDEGNVGSFEECRSKCEAASDCKQFSYSEDGHCKTRVDPRLGKATPHMKSGWFPDRIKRFEQVMAPCGDESWML
;
A
#
# COMPACT_ATOMS: atom_id res chain seq x y z
N MET A 1 1.46 15.09 5.37
CA MET A 1 0.98 14.30 4.20
C MET A 1 0.53 15.22 3.07
N ILE A 2 -0.35 16.20 3.30
CA ILE A 2 -0.81 17.14 2.24
C ILE A 2 0.35 17.92 1.60
N GLU A 3 1.23 18.52 2.40
CA GLU A 3 2.37 19.30 1.88
C GLU A 3 3.36 18.44 1.08
N ASP A 4 3.59 17.20 1.50
CA ASP A 4 4.52 16.28 0.83
C ASP A 4 3.98 15.82 -0.53
N LEU A 5 2.69 15.48 -0.59
CA LEU A 5 2.02 15.15 -1.85
C LEU A 5 2.01 16.34 -2.79
N TRP A 6 1.69 17.53 -2.28
CA TRP A 6 1.72 18.76 -3.08
C TRP A 6 3.12 19.03 -3.65
N LYS A 7 4.19 18.86 -2.87
CA LYS A 7 5.58 19.01 -3.36
C LYS A 7 5.89 18.02 -4.48
N TYR A 8 5.48 16.76 -4.33
CA TYR A 8 5.61 15.77 -5.40
C TYR A 8 4.85 16.20 -6.66
N GLU A 9 3.61 16.65 -6.54
CA GLU A 9 2.80 17.12 -7.69
C GLU A 9 3.45 18.31 -8.40
N GLN A 10 3.99 19.28 -7.65
CA GLN A 10 4.71 20.42 -8.22
C GLN A 10 5.96 19.96 -8.99
N GLN A 11 6.72 19.02 -8.43
CA GLN A 11 7.88 18.45 -9.10
C GLN A 11 7.48 17.68 -10.37
N TRP A 12 6.41 16.90 -10.31
CA TRP A 12 5.90 16.17 -11.46
C TRP A 12 5.45 17.13 -12.58
N LEU A 13 4.70 18.19 -12.26
CA LEU A 13 4.26 19.20 -13.22
C LEU A 13 5.43 19.89 -13.95
N ALA A 14 6.54 20.13 -13.24
CA ALA A 14 7.71 20.77 -13.82
C ALA A 14 8.51 19.87 -14.77
N HIS A 15 8.41 18.55 -14.64
CA HIS A 15 9.24 17.58 -15.38
C HIS A 15 8.45 16.64 -16.30
N LYS A 16 7.12 16.69 -16.29
CA LYS A 16 6.29 15.81 -17.11
C LYS A 16 6.57 16.02 -18.62
N PRO A 17 6.46 14.97 -19.45
CA PRO A 17 6.48 15.11 -20.91
C PRO A 17 5.40 16.06 -21.43
N GLN A 18 5.65 16.69 -22.59
CA GLN A 18 4.72 17.66 -23.17
C GLN A 18 3.38 17.03 -23.60
N ASP A 19 3.42 15.78 -24.05
CA ASP A 19 2.29 14.98 -24.51
C ASP A 19 1.45 14.39 -23.36
N VAL A 20 1.98 14.35 -22.14
CA VAL A 20 1.26 13.86 -20.95
C VAL A 20 0.41 14.98 -20.36
N ARG A 21 -0.92 14.82 -20.39
CA ARG A 21 -1.87 15.84 -19.92
C ARG A 21 -2.18 15.75 -18.42
N PHE A 22 -2.27 14.55 -17.86
CA PHE A 22 -2.73 14.31 -16.50
C PHE A 22 -1.79 13.40 -15.73
N LEU A 23 -1.69 13.61 -14.42
CA LEU A 23 -1.07 12.69 -13.49
C LEU A 23 -2.06 11.56 -13.21
N LEU A 24 -1.71 10.31 -13.53
CA LEU A 24 -2.60 9.18 -13.36
C LEU A 24 -2.45 8.55 -11.97
N HIS A 25 -3.47 7.83 -11.51
CA HIS A 25 -3.38 7.06 -10.27
C HIS A 25 -2.21 6.06 -10.30
N LYS A 26 -1.92 5.47 -11.46
CA LYS A 26 -0.75 4.62 -11.67
C LYS A 26 0.54 5.37 -11.36
N ASP A 27 0.70 6.60 -11.87
CA ASP A 27 1.91 7.39 -11.65
C ASP A 27 2.08 7.73 -10.17
N ILE A 28 1.00 8.14 -9.49
CA ILE A 28 0.99 8.37 -8.04
C ILE A 28 1.39 7.09 -7.30
N PHE A 29 0.80 5.96 -7.67
CA PHE A 29 1.11 4.69 -7.02
C PHE A 29 2.59 4.32 -7.21
N SER A 30 3.09 4.30 -8.44
CA SER A 30 4.45 3.88 -8.78
C SER A 30 5.53 4.83 -8.23
N GLN A 31 5.32 6.14 -8.32
CA GLN A 31 6.36 7.14 -8.07
C GLN A 31 6.28 7.74 -6.66
N TYR A 32 5.10 7.80 -6.07
CA TYR A 32 4.90 8.41 -4.76
C TYR A 32 4.60 7.36 -3.67
N ILE A 33 3.65 6.46 -3.90
CA ILE A 33 3.19 5.52 -2.87
C ILE A 33 4.15 4.34 -2.68
N LEU A 34 4.49 3.63 -3.75
CA LEU A 34 5.30 2.40 -3.72
C LEU A 34 6.66 2.60 -3.06
N PRO A 35 7.42 3.70 -3.30
CA PRO A 35 8.70 3.93 -2.63
C PRO A 35 8.58 4.12 -1.10
N ARG A 36 7.39 4.44 -0.59
CA ARG A 36 7.12 4.65 0.83
C ARG A 36 6.65 3.37 1.53
N MET A 37 6.33 2.31 0.77
CA MET A 37 6.01 0.98 1.28
C MET A 37 7.31 0.20 1.55
N SER A 38 7.97 0.51 2.67
CA SER A 38 9.11 -0.30 3.12
C SER A 38 8.66 -1.70 3.55
N THR A 39 9.59 -2.65 3.72
CA THR A 39 9.22 -4.01 4.14
C THR A 39 8.50 -4.04 5.49
N VAL A 40 8.87 -3.15 6.42
CA VAL A 40 8.29 -3.02 7.76
C VAL A 40 8.32 -1.57 8.21
N LEU A 41 7.21 -1.08 8.76
CA LEU A 41 7.11 0.20 9.48
C LEU A 41 6.59 -0.01 10.91
N LEU A 42 7.19 0.71 11.86
CA LEU A 42 6.73 0.83 13.25
C LEU A 42 5.80 2.05 13.37
N ASP A 43 4.91 2.03 14.35
CA ASP A 43 3.90 3.07 14.62
C ASP A 43 3.13 3.48 13.36
N TRP A 44 2.74 2.46 12.59
CA TRP A 44 2.14 2.63 11.29
C TRP A 44 1.08 1.57 11.03
N ASP A 45 -0.12 1.99 10.67
CA ASP A 45 -1.21 1.13 10.23
C ASP A 45 -1.36 1.25 8.70
N ASN A 46 -1.09 0.17 7.99
CA ASN A 46 -1.27 0.06 6.54
C ASN A 46 -2.73 -0.18 6.13
N GLU A 47 -3.66 -0.12 7.08
CA GLU A 47 -5.11 -0.30 6.90
C GLU A 47 -5.45 -1.69 6.36
N SER A 48 -4.75 -2.71 6.86
CA SER A 48 -5.14 -4.11 6.67
C SER A 48 -6.48 -4.39 7.35
N ASP A 49 -7.40 -5.05 6.64
CA ASP A 49 -8.81 -5.23 7.06
C ASP A 49 -9.27 -6.70 7.09
N GLY A 50 -8.49 -7.64 6.55
CA GLY A 50 -8.74 -9.07 6.70
C GLY A 50 -8.32 -9.56 8.08
N ASP A 51 -9.27 -9.89 8.94
CA ASP A 51 -8.98 -10.34 10.32
C ASP A 51 -8.43 -11.78 10.36
N GLU A 52 -7.28 -11.95 11.00
CA GLU A 52 -6.64 -13.25 11.25
C GLU A 52 -6.72 -13.69 12.72
N GLY A 53 -7.33 -12.86 13.57
CA GLY A 53 -7.38 -13.01 15.02
C GLY A 53 -6.08 -12.64 15.72
N ASN A 54 -5.99 -13.02 17.00
CA ASN A 54 -4.79 -12.80 17.80
C ASN A 54 -3.73 -13.87 17.52
N VAL A 55 -2.49 -13.42 17.33
CA VAL A 55 -1.31 -14.27 17.12
C VAL A 55 -0.22 -13.90 18.12
N GLY A 56 0.75 -14.79 18.32
CA GLY A 56 1.79 -14.60 19.33
C GLY A 56 2.92 -13.66 18.92
N SER A 57 3.02 -13.28 17.64
CA SER A 57 4.08 -12.40 17.15
C SER A 57 3.79 -11.75 15.80
N PHE A 58 4.54 -10.69 15.51
CA PHE A 58 4.58 -10.07 14.19
C PHE A 58 4.98 -11.06 13.09
N GLU A 59 5.92 -11.95 13.38
CA GLU A 59 6.44 -12.96 12.47
C GLU A 59 5.38 -14.04 12.16
N GLU A 60 4.53 -14.38 13.14
CA GLU A 60 3.39 -15.27 12.93
C GLU A 60 2.34 -14.61 12.03
N CYS A 61 2.04 -13.33 12.25
CA CYS A 61 1.14 -12.56 11.37
C CYS A 61 1.69 -12.48 9.93
N ARG A 62 2.99 -12.24 9.78
CA ARG A 62 3.68 -12.27 8.48
C ARG A 62 3.51 -13.63 7.80
N SER A 63 3.70 -14.72 8.55
CA SER A 63 3.62 -16.09 8.02
C SER A 63 2.23 -16.43 7.49
N LYS A 64 1.17 -15.95 8.17
CA LYS A 64 -0.22 -16.07 7.67
C LYS A 64 -0.41 -15.39 6.32
N CYS A 65 0.04 -14.13 6.19
CA CYS A 65 -0.01 -13.43 4.91
C CYS A 65 0.89 -14.10 3.85
N GLU A 66 2.05 -14.64 4.23
CA GLU A 66 2.93 -15.33 3.31
C GLU A 66 2.28 -16.60 2.74
N ALA A 67 1.53 -17.35 3.55
CA ALA A 67 0.79 -18.53 3.12
C ALA A 67 -0.35 -18.22 2.14
N ALA A 68 -0.98 -17.04 2.26
CA ALA A 68 -1.98 -16.57 1.31
C ALA A 68 -1.33 -15.89 0.09
N SER A 69 -1.32 -16.56 -1.06
CA SER A 69 -0.58 -16.09 -2.25
C SER A 69 -1.03 -14.73 -2.80
N ASP A 70 -2.27 -14.33 -2.53
CA ASP A 70 -2.87 -13.07 -2.91
C ASP A 70 -2.66 -11.96 -1.89
N CYS A 71 -2.25 -12.28 -0.65
CA CYS A 71 -1.95 -11.31 0.38
C CYS A 71 -0.70 -10.50 0.02
N LYS A 72 -0.77 -9.18 0.18
CA LYS A 72 0.29 -8.23 -0.21
C LYS A 72 0.85 -7.46 0.97
N GLN A 73 0.08 -7.37 2.05
CA GLN A 73 0.45 -6.64 3.25
C GLN A 73 -0.26 -7.21 4.48
N PHE A 74 0.26 -6.88 5.65
CA PHE A 74 -0.29 -7.27 6.95
C PHE A 74 0.01 -6.20 8.00
N SER A 75 -0.78 -6.16 9.07
CA SER A 75 -0.53 -5.34 10.25
C SER A 75 -0.72 -6.16 11.53
N TYR A 76 0.05 -5.80 12.55
CA TYR A 76 0.06 -6.46 13.86
C TYR A 76 0.13 -5.42 14.96
N SER A 77 -0.83 -5.44 15.86
CA SER A 77 -0.91 -4.51 16.99
C SER A 77 -0.25 -5.08 18.23
N GLU A 78 0.09 -4.19 19.16
CA GLU A 78 0.74 -4.55 20.42
C GLU A 78 -0.10 -5.52 21.28
N ASP A 79 -1.43 -5.52 21.13
CA ASP A 79 -2.36 -6.45 21.78
C ASP A 79 -2.46 -7.84 21.10
N GLY A 80 -1.70 -8.06 20.01
CA GLY A 80 -1.61 -9.34 19.32
C GLY A 80 -2.51 -9.48 18.09
N HIS A 81 -3.35 -8.49 17.79
CA HIS A 81 -4.30 -8.59 16.68
C HIS A 81 -3.59 -8.54 15.32
N CYS A 82 -3.81 -9.55 14.50
CA CYS A 82 -3.25 -9.66 13.15
C CYS A 82 -4.31 -9.34 12.09
N LYS A 83 -3.94 -8.53 11.10
CA LYS A 83 -4.75 -8.29 9.91
C LYS A 83 -3.93 -8.45 8.64
N THR A 84 -4.57 -8.92 7.57
CA THR A 84 -3.97 -9.11 6.25
C THR A 84 -4.74 -8.32 5.20
N ARG A 85 -4.16 -8.15 4.01
CA ARG A 85 -4.86 -7.51 2.90
C ARG A 85 -4.37 -7.97 1.54
N VAL A 86 -5.32 -8.09 0.62
CA VAL A 86 -5.08 -8.52 -0.76
C VAL A 86 -4.68 -7.39 -1.68
N ASP A 87 -4.97 -6.12 -1.37
CA ASP A 87 -4.54 -4.97 -2.18
C ASP A 87 -3.69 -3.99 -1.35
N PRO A 88 -2.63 -3.40 -1.96
CA PRO A 88 -1.65 -2.61 -1.23
C PRO A 88 -2.16 -1.20 -0.92
N ARG A 89 -2.00 -0.77 0.33
CA ARG A 89 -2.26 0.56 0.85
C ARG A 89 -1.05 1.07 1.61
N LEU A 90 -0.78 2.37 1.49
CA LEU A 90 0.25 2.99 2.31
C LEU A 90 -0.24 3.14 3.74
N GLY A 91 -1.49 3.56 3.96
CA GLY A 91 -2.06 3.79 5.28
C GLY A 91 -1.50 5.05 5.95
N LYS A 92 -1.41 5.04 7.29
CA LYS A 92 -1.13 6.22 8.10
C LYS A 92 -0.37 5.89 9.38
N ALA A 93 0.34 6.89 9.90
CA ALA A 93 0.97 6.83 11.21
C ALA A 93 -0.08 6.55 12.29
N THR A 94 0.13 5.46 13.02
CA THR A 94 -0.77 4.97 14.07
C THR A 94 0.09 4.32 15.15
N PRO A 95 0.17 4.91 16.36
CA PRO A 95 0.98 4.35 17.45
C PRO A 95 0.60 2.91 17.76
N HIS A 96 1.57 2.10 18.20
CA HIS A 96 1.38 0.72 18.65
C HIS A 96 0.92 -0.26 17.54
N MET A 97 1.08 0.15 16.27
CA MET A 97 0.87 -0.70 15.11
C MET A 97 2.19 -0.96 14.39
N LYS A 98 2.42 -2.20 14.01
CA LYS A 98 3.53 -2.60 13.13
C LYS A 98 2.95 -3.14 11.84
N SER A 99 3.35 -2.55 10.71
CA SER A 99 2.87 -2.94 9.38
C SER A 99 3.98 -3.49 8.52
N GLY A 100 3.65 -4.45 7.66
CA GLY A 100 4.56 -5.04 6.70
C GLY A 100 3.94 -5.19 5.32
N TRP A 101 4.80 -5.14 4.31
CA TRP A 101 4.46 -5.29 2.90
C TRP A 101 5.36 -6.36 2.28
N PHE A 102 4.88 -7.00 1.22
CA PHE A 102 5.68 -7.89 0.38
C PHE A 102 6.04 -7.17 -0.93
N PRO A 103 7.22 -6.51 -1.04
CA PRO A 103 7.54 -5.62 -2.16
C PRO A 103 7.40 -6.30 -3.53
N ASP A 104 7.80 -7.57 -3.64
CA ASP A 104 7.69 -8.32 -4.89
C ASP A 104 6.24 -8.57 -5.30
N ARG A 105 5.35 -8.85 -4.34
CA ARG A 105 3.91 -9.04 -4.61
C ARG A 105 3.24 -7.73 -5.00
N ILE A 106 3.69 -6.61 -4.44
CA ILE A 106 3.15 -5.27 -4.74
C ILE A 106 3.62 -4.78 -6.11
N LYS A 107 4.91 -4.96 -6.44
CA LYS A 107 5.42 -4.68 -7.79
C LYS A 107 4.69 -5.50 -8.85
N ARG A 108 4.43 -6.78 -8.57
CA ARG A 108 3.63 -7.61 -9.47
C ARG A 108 2.19 -7.07 -9.59
N PHE A 109 1.56 -6.66 -8.50
CA PHE A 109 0.24 -6.03 -8.53
C PHE A 109 0.23 -4.82 -9.46
N GLU A 110 1.15 -3.87 -9.28
CA GLU A 110 1.30 -2.69 -10.15
C GLU A 110 1.39 -3.05 -11.65
N GLN A 111 2.14 -4.10 -11.99
CA GLN A 111 2.36 -4.53 -13.37
C GLN A 111 1.14 -5.17 -14.03
N VAL A 112 0.29 -5.85 -13.25
CA VAL A 112 -0.87 -6.60 -13.78
C VAL A 112 -2.18 -5.82 -13.68
N MET A 113 -2.19 -4.66 -13.03
CA MET A 113 -3.38 -3.81 -12.98
C MET A 113 -3.77 -3.37 -14.40
N ALA A 114 -5.02 -3.66 -14.77
CA ALA A 114 -5.58 -3.24 -16.04
C ALA A 114 -5.61 -1.70 -16.13
N PRO A 115 -5.47 -1.12 -17.34
CA PRO A 115 -5.73 0.30 -17.54
C PRO A 115 -7.14 0.66 -17.09
N CYS A 116 -7.30 1.78 -16.40
CA CYS A 116 -8.61 2.38 -16.15
C CYS A 116 -9.26 2.76 -17.49
N GLY A 117 -10.55 2.44 -17.70
CA GLY A 117 -11.22 2.76 -18.96
C GLY A 117 -12.53 2.03 -19.25
N ASP A 118 -12.77 0.85 -18.65
CA ASP A 118 -14.01 0.07 -18.85
C ASP A 118 -15.05 0.25 -17.72
N GLU A 119 -14.76 1.15 -16.78
CA GLU A 119 -15.64 1.47 -15.67
C GLU A 119 -16.66 2.54 -16.12
N SER A 120 -17.84 2.07 -16.54
CA SER A 120 -19.01 2.92 -16.67
C SER A 120 -19.38 3.48 -15.29
N TRP A 121 -19.70 4.77 -15.21
CA TRP A 121 -20.30 5.36 -14.02
C TRP A 121 -21.47 4.49 -13.55
N MET A 122 -21.51 4.14 -12.26
CA MET A 122 -22.73 3.60 -11.65
C MET A 122 -23.82 4.66 -11.82
N LEU A 123 -24.85 4.35 -12.63
CA LEU A 123 -26.04 5.17 -12.83
C LEU A 123 -26.81 5.36 -11.52
#